data_AF-A0A202DWE0-F1
#
_entry.id   AF-A0A202DWE0-F1
#
_cell.length_a   1.000
_cell.length_b   1.000
_cell.length_c   1.000
_cell.angle_alpha   90.00
_cell.angle_beta   90.00
_cell.angle_gamma   90.00
#
_symmetry.space_group_name_H-M   'P 1'
#
loop_
_entity.id
_entity.type
_entity.pdbx_description
1 polymer ?
#
loop_
_entity_poly.entity_id
_entity_poly.type
_entity_poly.pdbx_seq_one_letter_code
_entity_poly.pdbx_strand_id
1 'polypeptide(L)'
;MSSKPALTFLMPGVFLMLLGIGNISVGTFKGDEYQAVIDELAELSPTAALINASPLERIQLSNESIAKNYQRQRKAKARRNFYRLVTFGGQVFIAISLFLLLIGGVLHYLHLRSAQQKQRETIPKEVDQLSEQSQHAANS
;
A
#
# COMPACT_ATOMS: atom_id res chain seq x y z
N MET A 1 -8.20 -0.65 -32.85
CA MET A 1 -8.39 0.42 -31.84
C MET A 1 -7.77 -0.05 -30.54
N SER A 2 -6.90 0.79 -29.98
CA SER A 2 -5.91 0.40 -28.98
C SER A 2 -6.52 0.30 -27.58
N SER A 3 -6.60 -0.90 -27.01
CA SER A 3 -7.01 -1.22 -25.62
C SER A 3 -6.11 -0.64 -24.51
N LYS A 4 -5.19 0.27 -24.88
CA LYS A 4 -4.21 0.90 -24.00
C LYS A 4 -4.77 1.75 -22.84
N PRO A 5 -5.90 2.50 -22.93
CA PRO A 5 -6.22 3.47 -21.88
C PRO A 5 -6.57 2.82 -20.53
N ALA A 6 -7.19 1.63 -20.53
CA ALA A 6 -7.48 0.90 -19.30
C ALA A 6 -6.20 0.40 -18.61
N LEU A 7 -5.25 -0.14 -19.40
CA LEU A 7 -3.99 -0.67 -18.87
C LEU A 7 -3.12 0.43 -18.25
N THR A 8 -3.19 1.65 -18.79
CA THR A 8 -2.45 2.82 -18.31
C THR A 8 -2.79 3.20 -16.86
N PHE A 9 -4.03 2.94 -16.39
CA PHE A 9 -4.42 3.23 -15.00
C PHE A 9 -4.36 2.01 -14.09
N LEU A 10 -4.67 0.83 -14.63
CA LEU A 10 -4.64 -0.43 -13.88
C LEU A 10 -3.24 -0.80 -13.39
N MET A 11 -2.23 -0.73 -14.27
CA MET A 11 -0.86 -1.13 -13.90
C MET A 11 -0.26 -0.26 -12.78
N PRO A 12 -0.27 1.08 -12.88
CA PRO A 12 0.20 1.94 -11.80
C PRO A 12 -0.62 1.76 -10.51
N GLY A 13 -1.92 1.51 -10.63
CA GLY A 13 -2.78 1.18 -9.49
C GLY A 13 -2.29 -0.07 -8.75
N VAL A 14 -2.14 -1.20 -9.45
CA VAL A 14 -1.64 -2.45 -8.84
C VAL A 14 -0.24 -2.25 -8.25
N PHE A 15 0.66 -1.56 -8.95
CA PHE A 15 2.01 -1.29 -8.49
C PHE A 15 2.03 -0.48 -7.19
N LEU A 16 1.28 0.62 -7.11
CA LEU A 16 1.14 1.42 -5.90
C LEU A 16 0.49 0.63 -4.77
N MET A 17 -0.45 -0.26 -5.09
CA MET A 17 -1.09 -1.11 -4.08
C MET A 17 -0.06 -2.04 -3.42
N LEU A 18 0.79 -2.70 -4.21
CA LEU A 18 1.86 -3.56 -3.69
C LEU A 18 2.87 -2.78 -2.86
N LEU A 19 3.29 -1.59 -3.32
CA LEU A 19 4.17 -0.71 -2.54
C LEU A 19 3.51 -0.26 -1.22
N GLY A 20 2.22 0.06 -1.25
CA GLY A 20 1.45 0.42 -0.06
C GLY A 20 1.42 -0.70 0.97
N ILE A 21 1.11 -1.93 0.53
CA ILE A 21 1.11 -3.13 1.39
C ILE A 21 2.51 -3.36 1.98
N GLY A 22 3.56 -3.27 1.16
CA GLY A 22 4.95 -3.43 1.61
C GLY A 22 5.33 -2.41 2.68
N ASN A 23 5.00 -1.14 2.46
CA ASN A 23 5.28 -0.07 3.42
C ASN A 23 4.52 -0.25 4.75
N ILE A 24 3.24 -0.64 4.69
CA ILE A 24 2.45 -0.93 5.90
C ILE A 24 3.07 -2.11 6.65
N SER A 25 3.44 -3.18 5.94
CA SER A 25 4.01 -4.39 6.55
C SER A 25 5.35 -4.12 7.23
N VAL A 26 6.27 -3.43 6.55
CA VAL A 26 7.58 -3.07 7.12
C VAL A 26 7.41 -2.05 8.27
N GLY A 27 6.54 -1.06 8.08
CA GLY A 27 6.29 -0.02 9.07
C GLY A 27 5.67 -0.54 10.36
N THR A 28 4.75 -1.51 10.28
CA THR A 28 4.15 -2.18 11.45
C THR A 28 5.17 -3.09 12.12
N PHE A 29 5.79 -4.02 11.38
CA PHE A 29 6.75 -4.97 11.95
C PHE A 29 7.91 -4.27 12.68
N LYS A 30 8.54 -3.28 12.04
CA LYS A 30 9.61 -2.50 12.68
C LYS A 30 9.08 -1.55 13.75
N GLY A 31 7.88 -0.99 13.57
CA GLY A 31 7.24 -0.14 14.58
C GLY A 31 7.04 -0.87 15.91
N ASP A 32 6.61 -2.12 15.86
CA ASP A 32 6.36 -2.97 17.03
C ASP A 32 7.68 -3.42 17.70
N GLU A 33 8.70 -3.76 16.90
CA GLU A 33 10.05 -4.08 17.41
C GLU A 33 10.62 -2.92 18.24
N TYR A 34 10.54 -1.68 17.73
CA TYR A 34 11.01 -0.52 18.49
C TYR A 34 10.11 -0.16 19.67
N GLN A 35 8.83 -0.52 19.63
CA GLN A 35 7.95 -0.33 20.77
C GLN A 35 8.33 -1.26 21.92
N ALA A 36 8.60 -2.54 21.62
CA ALA A 36 9.08 -3.49 22.62
C ALA A 36 10.39 -3.01 23.29
N VAL A 37 11.33 -2.46 22.53
CA VAL A 37 12.57 -1.88 23.09
C VAL A 37 12.29 -0.67 23.98
N ILE A 38 11.29 0.16 23.65
CA ILE A 38 10.92 1.31 24.50
C ILE A 38 10.31 0.83 25.81
N ASP A 39 9.49 -0.22 25.76
CA ASP A 39 8.83 -0.79 26.94
C ASP A 39 9.84 -1.51 27.84
N GLU A 40 10.76 -2.29 27.28
CA GLU A 40 11.90 -2.90 28.00
C GLU A 40 12.76 -1.83 28.70
N LEU A 41 13.09 -0.73 27.99
CA LEU A 41 13.87 0.37 28.57
C LEU A 41 13.10 1.15 29.65
N ALA A 42 11.76 1.12 29.64
CA ALA A 42 10.94 1.72 30.68
C ALA A 42 10.89 0.84 31.94
N GLU A 43 10.86 -0.49 31.76
CA GLU A 43 10.88 -1.48 32.84
C GLU A 43 12.26 -1.59 33.52
N LEU A 44 13.35 -1.40 32.76
CA LEU A 44 14.74 -1.36 33.25
C LEU A 44 15.08 -0.11 34.10
N SER A 45 14.08 0.51 34.75
CA SER A 45 14.28 1.58 35.72
C SER A 45 15.40 1.21 36.72
N PRO A 46 16.28 2.15 37.07
CA PRO A 46 17.60 1.82 37.60
C PRO A 46 17.46 1.50 39.09
N THR A 47 17.03 0.29 39.41
CA THR A 47 16.82 -0.12 40.81
C THR A 47 17.79 -1.23 41.20
N ALA A 48 18.11 -2.17 40.30
CA ALA A 48 18.92 -3.34 40.67
C ALA A 48 20.44 -3.06 40.82
N ALA A 49 21.04 -2.25 39.93
CA ALA A 49 22.49 -1.99 39.94
C ALA A 49 22.93 -0.96 41.00
N LEU A 50 22.00 -0.15 41.52
CA LEU A 50 22.28 0.92 42.48
C LEU A 50 22.29 0.44 43.93
N ILE A 51 21.79 -0.75 44.25
CA ILE A 51 21.60 -1.20 45.63
C ILE A 51 22.94 -1.49 46.35
N ASN A 52 24.00 -1.85 45.61
CA ASN A 52 25.28 -2.27 46.19
C ASN A 52 26.43 -1.27 46.03
N ALA A 53 26.24 -0.16 45.30
CA ALA A 53 27.31 0.83 45.08
C ALA A 53 27.43 1.84 46.23
N SER A 54 28.60 2.48 46.38
CA SER A 54 28.81 3.56 47.36
C SER A 54 27.96 4.80 47.01
N PRO A 55 27.58 5.66 47.98
CA PRO A 55 26.68 6.79 47.70
C PRO A 55 27.16 7.75 46.60
N LEU A 56 28.48 8.01 46.51
CA LEU A 56 29.06 8.89 45.49
C LEU A 56 29.06 8.21 44.10
N GLU A 57 29.38 6.93 44.08
CA GLU A 57 29.40 6.09 42.90
C GLU A 57 27.99 5.83 42.36
N ARG A 58 26.98 5.72 43.25
CA ARG A 58 25.56 5.70 42.86
C ARG A 58 25.17 6.94 42.08
N ILE A 59 25.61 8.13 42.49
CA ILE A 59 25.25 9.39 41.83
C ILE A 59 25.93 9.51 40.46
N GLN A 60 27.18 9.09 40.34
CA GLN A 60 27.88 9.07 39.05
C GLN A 60 27.32 8.01 38.09
N LEU A 61 27.13 6.79 38.57
CA LEU A 61 26.55 5.69 37.78
C LEU A 61 25.08 5.95 37.43
N SER A 62 24.29 6.57 38.32
CA SER A 62 22.92 6.97 37.99
C SER A 62 22.93 8.01 36.88
N ASN A 63 23.77 9.04 36.97
CA ASN A 63 23.80 10.09 35.94
C ASN A 63 24.24 9.55 34.58
N GLU A 64 25.27 8.69 34.52
CA GLU A 64 25.71 8.10 33.25
C GLU A 64 24.72 7.08 32.68
N SER A 65 24.15 6.21 33.51
CA SER A 65 23.20 5.19 33.06
C SER A 65 21.86 5.80 32.66
N ILE A 66 21.35 6.79 33.41
CA ILE A 66 20.14 7.55 33.08
C ILE A 66 20.35 8.31 31.77
N ALA A 67 21.49 8.98 31.58
CA ALA A 67 21.78 9.69 30.34
C ALA A 67 21.86 8.73 29.13
N LYS A 68 22.53 7.57 29.27
CA LYS A 68 22.61 6.56 28.21
C LYS A 68 21.24 5.94 27.89
N ASN A 69 20.44 5.61 28.90
CA ASN A 69 19.11 5.04 28.72
C ASN A 69 18.15 6.06 28.10
N TYR A 70 18.21 7.32 28.53
CA TYR A 70 17.43 8.41 27.94
C TYR A 70 17.79 8.64 26.46
N GLN A 71 19.08 8.60 26.11
CA GLN A 71 19.51 8.67 24.71
C GLN A 71 19.03 7.48 23.88
N ARG A 72 19.10 6.25 24.42
CA ARG A 72 18.59 5.03 23.75
C ARG A 72 17.08 5.12 23.54
N GLN A 73 16.34 5.52 24.56
CA GLN A 73 14.89 5.70 24.49
C GLN A 73 14.50 6.78 23.47
N ARG A 74 15.20 7.92 23.43
CA ARG A 74 14.97 8.95 22.40
C ARG A 74 15.23 8.44 21.00
N LYS A 75 16.31 7.67 20.78
CA LYS A 75 16.63 7.06 19.47
C LYS A 75 15.56 6.04 19.07
N ALA A 76 15.14 5.17 19.97
CA ALA A 76 14.09 4.18 19.71
C ALA A 76 12.76 4.86 19.37
N LYS A 77 12.37 5.92 20.11
CA LYS A 77 11.16 6.71 19.84
C LYS A 77 11.22 7.41 18.48
N ALA A 78 12.36 7.98 18.11
CA ALA A 78 12.55 8.58 16.79
C ALA A 78 12.41 7.54 15.66
N ARG A 79 12.99 6.34 15.83
CA ARG A 79 12.84 5.25 14.87
C ARG A 79 11.40 4.76 14.78
N ARG A 80 10.70 4.56 15.90
CA ARG A 80 9.27 4.23 15.91
C ARG A 80 8.44 5.26 15.14
N ASN A 81 8.69 6.55 15.35
CA ASN A 81 8.00 7.61 14.64
C ASN A 81 8.28 7.58 13.13
N PHE A 82 9.50 7.26 12.72
CA PHE A 82 9.84 7.04 11.32
C PHE A 82 9.02 5.89 10.71
N TYR A 83 8.93 4.73 11.38
CA TYR A 83 8.15 3.61 10.87
C TYR A 83 6.63 3.85 10.88
N ARG A 84 6.12 4.66 11.82
CA ARG A 84 4.76 5.18 11.75
C ARG A 84 4.54 6.05 10.51
N LEU A 85 5.49 6.92 10.17
CA LEU A 85 5.41 7.73 8.95
C LEU A 85 5.46 6.84 7.69
N VAL A 86 6.30 5.80 7.67
CA VAL A 86 6.35 4.81 6.57
C VAL A 86 4.99 4.11 6.42
N THR A 87 4.38 3.69 7.53
CA THR A 87 3.04 3.06 7.54
C THR A 87 2.00 4.01 6.98
N PHE A 88 2.02 5.28 7.41
CA PHE A 88 1.14 6.33 6.91
C PHE A 88 1.33 6.55 5.40
N GLY A 89 2.58 6.63 4.92
CA GLY A 89 2.87 6.70 3.48
C GLY A 89 2.32 5.50 2.71
N GLY A 90 2.40 4.31 3.28
CA GLY A 90 1.78 3.11 2.74
C GLY A 90 0.26 3.22 2.61
N GLN A 91 -0.42 3.76 3.64
CA GLN A 91 -1.88 4.01 3.59
C GLN A 91 -2.25 5.00 2.48
N VAL A 92 -1.46 6.06 2.28
CA VAL A 92 -1.66 7.02 1.18
C VAL A 92 -1.51 6.34 -0.18
N PHE A 93 -0.50 5.48 -0.37
CA PHE A 93 -0.34 4.72 -1.60
C PHE A 93 -1.52 3.78 -1.87
N ILE A 94 -2.06 3.12 -0.84
CA ILE A 94 -3.28 2.30 -0.97
C ILE A 94 -4.45 3.16 -1.42
N ALA A 95 -4.70 4.32 -0.80
CA ALA A 95 -5.80 5.20 -1.17
C ALA A 95 -5.72 5.64 -2.64
N ILE A 96 -4.53 6.07 -3.10
CA ILE A 96 -4.30 6.45 -4.49
C ILE A 96 -4.46 5.24 -5.43
N SER A 97 -3.97 4.06 -5.04
CA SER A 97 -4.09 2.85 -5.84
C SER A 97 -5.55 2.45 -6.07
N LEU A 98 -6.38 2.49 -5.02
CA LEU A 98 -7.81 2.18 -5.12
C LEU A 98 -8.52 3.14 -6.06
N PHE A 99 -8.18 4.43 -5.97
CA PHE A 99 -8.73 5.44 -6.87
C PHE A 99 -8.38 5.16 -8.34
N LEU A 100 -7.11 4.84 -8.63
CA LEU A 100 -6.66 4.51 -9.99
C LEU A 100 -7.30 3.21 -10.52
N LEU A 101 -7.39 2.18 -9.68
CA LEU A 101 -8.02 0.90 -10.03
C LEU A 101 -9.51 1.09 -10.33
N LEU A 102 -10.20 1.93 -9.56
CA LEU A 102 -11.62 2.23 -9.77
C LEU A 102 -11.83 2.96 -11.10
N ILE A 103 -11.05 4.00 -11.39
CA ILE A 103 -11.13 4.71 -12.68
C ILE A 103 -10.78 3.78 -13.85
N GLY A 104 -9.68 3.04 -13.73
CA GLY A 104 -9.25 2.08 -14.75
C GLY A 104 -10.30 1.01 -15.01
N GLY A 105 -10.93 0.48 -13.95
CA GLY A 105 -12.02 -0.48 -14.03
C GLY A 105 -13.26 0.07 -14.70
N VAL A 106 -13.69 1.29 -14.35
CA VAL A 106 -14.85 1.95 -14.99
C VAL A 106 -14.59 2.19 -16.48
N LEU A 107 -13.41 2.71 -16.84
CA LEU A 107 -13.04 2.92 -18.23
C LEU A 107 -12.99 1.60 -19.02
N HIS A 108 -12.44 0.54 -18.41
CA HIS A 108 -12.40 -0.78 -19.02
C HIS A 108 -13.80 -1.34 -19.27
N TYR A 109 -14.69 -1.23 -18.28
CA TYR A 109 -16.08 -1.66 -18.38
C TYR A 109 -16.84 -0.91 -19.48
N LEU A 110 -16.72 0.41 -19.54
CA LEU A 110 -17.34 1.22 -20.58
C LEU A 110 -16.84 0.84 -21.97
N HIS A 111 -15.53 0.59 -22.11
CA HIS A 111 -14.96 0.14 -23.37
C HIS A 111 -15.54 -1.21 -23.81
N LEU A 112 -15.60 -2.18 -22.89
CA LEU A 112 -16.15 -3.51 -23.17
C LEU A 112 -17.62 -3.43 -23.61
N ARG A 113 -18.42 -2.60 -22.94
CA ARG A 113 -19.83 -2.37 -23.30
C ARG A 113 -19.96 -1.76 -24.71
N SER A 114 -19.12 -0.78 -25.05
CA SER A 114 -19.14 -0.16 -26.38
C SER A 114 -18.73 -1.13 -27.50
N ALA A 115 -17.81 -2.05 -27.22
CA ALA A 115 -17.39 -3.08 -28.17
C ALA A 115 -18.51 -4.09 -28.45
N GLN A 116 -19.22 -4.53 -27.40
CA GLN A 116 -20.38 -5.41 -27.53
C GLN A 116 -21.52 -4.76 -28.32
N GLN A 117 -21.75 -3.47 -28.12
CA GLN A 117 -22.80 -2.74 -28.81
C GLN A 117 -22.53 -2.64 -30.31
N LYS A 118 -21.28 -2.36 -30.72
CA LYS A 118 -20.88 -2.38 -32.13
C LYS A 118 -21.05 -3.74 -32.79
N GLN A 119 -20.70 -4.83 -32.10
CA GLN A 119 -20.90 -6.19 -32.64
C GLN A 119 -22.39 -6.51 -32.87
N ARG A 120 -23.27 -6.03 -31.99
CA ARG A 120 -24.72 -6.21 -32.16
C ARG A 120 -25.30 -5.43 -33.35
N GLU A 121 -24.69 -4.31 -33.74
CA GLU A 121 -25.11 -3.53 -34.91
C GLU A 121 -24.59 -4.11 -36.24
N THR A 122 -23.45 -4.80 -36.24
CA THR A 122 -22.88 -5.39 -37.47
C THR A 122 -23.55 -6.69 -37.89
N ILE A 123 -23.94 -7.55 -36.93
CA ILE A 123 -24.58 -8.85 -37.21
C ILE A 123 -25.90 -8.73 -38.03
N PRO A 124 -26.86 -7.85 -37.71
CA PRO A 124 -28.12 -7.79 -38.47
C PRO A 124 -27.91 -7.35 -39.92
N LYS A 125 -26.95 -6.45 -40.19
CA LYS A 125 -26.66 -5.99 -41.55
C LYS A 125 -26.11 -7.09 -42.44
N GLU A 126 -25.28 -7.97 -41.88
CA GLU A 126 -24.70 -9.08 -42.63
C GLU A 126 -25.74 -10.16 -42.93
N VAL A 127 -26.66 -10.42 -41.98
CA VAL A 127 -27.78 -11.35 -42.16
C VAL A 127 -28.77 -10.85 -43.21
N ASP A 128 -29.12 -9.56 -43.20
CA ASP A 128 -30.03 -8.97 -44.18
C ASP A 128 -29.41 -9.00 -45.60
N GLN A 129 -28.11 -8.69 -45.73
CA GLN A 129 -27.41 -8.76 -47.03
C GLN A 129 -27.33 -10.19 -47.58
N LEU A 130 -27.09 -11.19 -46.73
CA LEU A 130 -27.07 -12.60 -47.12
C LEU A 130 -28.48 -13.08 -47.55
N SER A 131 -29.53 -12.58 -46.89
CA SER A 131 -30.92 -12.88 -47.29
C SER A 131 -31.25 -12.28 -48.65
N GLU A 132 -30.88 -11.03 -48.93
CA GLU A 132 -31.09 -10.40 -50.24
C GLU A 132 -30.31 -11.12 -51.35
N GLN A 133 -29.05 -11.48 -51.12
CA GLN A 133 -28.27 -12.26 -52.09
C GLN A 133 -28.89 -13.64 -52.37
N SER A 134 -29.40 -14.32 -51.34
CA SER A 134 -30.05 -15.63 -51.49
C SER A 134 -31.34 -15.54 -52.30
N GLN A 135 -32.13 -14.48 -52.14
CA GLN A 135 -33.34 -14.25 -52.94
C GLN A 135 -33.05 -13.94 -54.40
N HIS A 136 -31.99 -13.17 -54.68
CA HIS A 136 -31.56 -12.91 -56.06
C HIS A 136 -31.03 -14.18 -56.74
N ALA A 137 -30.28 -15.02 -56.02
CA ALA A 137 -29.76 -16.28 -56.56
C ALA A 137 -30.86 -17.30 -56.85
N ALA A 138 -31.97 -17.32 -56.09
CA ALA A 138 -33.08 -18.25 -56.31
C ALA A 138 -33.99 -17.87 -57.50
N ASN A 139 -33.96 -16.60 -57.92
CA ASN A 139 -34.78 -16.08 -59.03
C ASN A 139 -34.04 -16.00 -60.37
N SER A 140 -32.76 -16.42 -60.41
CA SER A 140 -31.92 -16.48 -61.62
C SER A 140 -31.82 -17.90 -62.14
#